data_AF-A0A355ER51-F1
#
_entry.id   AF-A0A355ER51-F1
#
_cell.length_a   1.000
_cell.length_b   1.000
_cell.length_c   1.000
_cell.angle_alpha   90.00
_cell.angle_beta   90.00
_cell.angle_gamma   90.00
#
_symmetry.space_group_name_H-M   'P 1'
#
loop_
_entity.id
_entity.type
_entity.pdbx_description
1 polymer ?
#
loop_
_entity_poly.entity_id
_entity_poly.type
_entity_poly.pdbx_seq_one_letter_code
_entity_poly.pdbx_strand_id
1 'polypeptide(L)'
;MRRKHRKWKHREETEPGLGGEGWVEWGGELIWAVGFTEGGVPYGLTRAEYLAVNEAADVAAGAGWARARALLRTLFEHWPGMPAAVEVGRVRSLGEGISRRAWSAWVDLDPDPAGMSGSYVVLLPLPEAERSFDARVHWEARLLVRLATLDLPLRLPRCAGLLPSGNRPALIETGLEGFPLDLRAGRQPGIAPWEVVAQVAAAVHAVDRETLGDGLPRCPGHATRREHALAALRIFAGAPETLLQE
;
A
#
# COMPACT_ATOMS: atom_id res chain seq x y z
N MET A 1 -20.21 34.55 -5.81
CA MET A 1 -19.44 33.70 -6.76
C MET A 1 -19.36 32.28 -6.20
N ARG A 2 -20.24 31.37 -6.63
CA ARG A 2 -20.23 29.96 -6.20
C ARG A 2 -19.10 29.24 -6.94
N ARG A 3 -18.03 28.88 -6.23
CA ARG A 3 -17.01 27.95 -6.75
C ARG A 3 -17.71 26.62 -7.05
N LYS A 4 -17.89 26.30 -8.33
CA LYS A 4 -18.30 24.97 -8.78
C LYS A 4 -17.22 24.00 -8.31
N HIS A 5 -17.49 23.24 -7.26
CA HIS A 5 -16.72 22.05 -6.93
C HIS A 5 -16.77 21.14 -8.15
N ARG A 6 -15.64 21.08 -8.86
CA ARG A 6 -15.43 20.16 -9.96
C ARG A 6 -15.39 18.77 -9.30
N LYS A 7 -16.54 18.09 -9.31
CA LYS A 7 -16.69 16.70 -8.88
C LYS A 7 -15.84 15.88 -9.84
N TRP A 8 -14.56 15.69 -9.51
CA TRP A 8 -13.73 14.70 -10.20
C TRP A 8 -14.41 13.37 -9.94
N LYS A 9 -15.05 12.81 -10.96
CA LYS A 9 -15.42 11.41 -10.99
C LYS A 9 -14.13 10.65 -10.65
N HIS A 10 -14.04 10.08 -9.45
CA HIS A 10 -13.12 8.99 -9.15
C HIS A 10 -13.42 7.91 -10.19
N ARG A 11 -12.73 7.98 -11.33
CA ARG A 11 -12.61 6.86 -12.24
C ARG A 11 -11.97 5.79 -11.38
N GLU A 12 -12.70 4.70 -11.17
CA GLU A 12 -12.41 3.64 -10.19
C GLU A 12 -10.90 3.44 -10.06
N GLU A 13 -10.35 3.90 -8.94
CA GLU A 13 -8.90 3.89 -8.73
C GLU A 13 -8.42 2.44 -8.58
N THR A 14 -9.30 1.54 -8.13
CA THR A 14 -9.06 0.10 -8.07
C THR A 14 -9.09 -0.53 -9.45
N GLU A 15 -8.27 -1.58 -9.67
CA GLU A 15 -8.27 -2.34 -10.91
C GLU A 15 -9.72 -2.68 -11.34
N PRO A 16 -10.13 -2.33 -12.57
CA PRO A 16 -11.50 -2.53 -13.02
C PRO A 16 -11.90 -4.00 -12.88
N GLY A 17 -13.08 -4.25 -12.32
CA GLY A 17 -13.62 -5.60 -12.25
C GLY A 17 -14.00 -6.09 -13.64
N LEU A 18 -14.09 -7.41 -13.84
CA LEU A 18 -14.65 -8.01 -15.05
C LEU A 18 -16.18 -7.83 -15.18
N GLY A 19 -16.76 -6.91 -14.41
CA GLY A 19 -18.20 -6.65 -14.39
C GLY A 19 -18.61 -5.84 -15.61
N GLY A 20 -19.16 -6.50 -16.63
CA GLY A 20 -19.74 -5.88 -17.81
C GLY A 20 -20.44 -6.90 -18.70
N GLU A 21 -21.42 -6.44 -19.49
CA GLU A 21 -21.99 -7.24 -20.57
C GLU A 21 -20.90 -7.54 -21.62
N GLY A 22 -20.79 -8.79 -22.08
CA GLY A 22 -19.86 -9.19 -23.15
C GLY A 22 -18.90 -10.35 -22.83
N TRP A 23 -18.84 -10.84 -21.60
CA TRP A 23 -18.07 -12.07 -21.28
C TRP A 23 -18.89 -13.32 -21.60
N VAL A 24 -18.29 -14.25 -22.34
CA VAL A 24 -18.89 -15.53 -22.72
C VAL A 24 -17.90 -16.64 -22.38
N GLU A 25 -18.37 -17.69 -21.72
CA GLU A 25 -17.59 -18.90 -21.50
C GLU A 25 -17.64 -19.78 -22.76
N TRP A 26 -16.48 -20.12 -23.32
CA TRP A 26 -16.36 -20.97 -24.49
C TRP A 26 -15.10 -21.83 -24.41
N GLY A 27 -15.25 -23.15 -24.54
CA GLY A 27 -14.10 -24.07 -24.48
C GLY A 27 -13.38 -24.12 -23.13
N GLY A 28 -14.05 -23.73 -22.03
CA GLY A 28 -13.46 -23.63 -20.69
C GLY A 28 -12.71 -22.32 -20.41
N GLU A 29 -12.74 -21.36 -21.34
CA GLU A 29 -12.13 -20.05 -21.19
C GLU A 29 -13.18 -18.93 -21.21
N LEU A 30 -12.93 -17.86 -20.46
CA LEU A 30 -13.73 -16.64 -20.51
C LEU A 30 -13.21 -15.74 -21.64
N ILE A 31 -14.07 -15.43 -22.61
CA ILE A 31 -13.76 -14.56 -23.76
C ILE A 31 -14.63 -13.32 -23.70
N TRP A 32 -14.02 -12.13 -23.77
CA TRP A 32 -14.73 -10.88 -23.98
C TRP A 32 -15.09 -10.77 -25.46
N ALA A 33 -16.30 -11.25 -25.79
CA ALA A 33 -16.77 -11.39 -27.15
C ALA A 33 -17.06 -10.02 -27.77
N VAL A 34 -16.31 -9.66 -28.81
CA VAL A 34 -16.60 -8.50 -29.66
C VAL A 34 -17.62 -8.85 -30.75
N GLY A 35 -17.84 -10.15 -30.98
CA GLY A 35 -18.83 -10.68 -31.90
C GLY A 35 -18.82 -12.21 -31.92
N PHE A 36 -19.62 -12.78 -32.84
CA PHE A 36 -19.71 -14.21 -33.07
C PHE A 36 -19.56 -14.50 -34.56
N THR A 37 -18.91 -15.60 -34.90
CA THR A 37 -18.88 -16.10 -36.28
C THR A 37 -20.26 -16.57 -36.72
N GLU A 38 -20.46 -16.85 -38.02
CA GLU A 38 -21.71 -17.43 -38.53
C GLU A 38 -22.06 -18.77 -37.84
N GLY A 39 -21.05 -19.50 -37.36
CA GLY A 39 -21.22 -20.74 -36.59
C GLY A 39 -21.47 -20.54 -35.09
N GLY A 40 -21.64 -19.30 -34.62
CA GLY A 40 -21.90 -18.97 -33.22
C GLY A 40 -20.66 -19.05 -32.32
N VAL A 41 -19.45 -19.15 -32.88
CA VAL A 41 -18.20 -19.16 -32.09
C VAL A 41 -17.86 -17.72 -31.70
N PRO A 42 -17.70 -17.40 -30.40
CA PRO A 42 -17.30 -16.07 -29.98
C PRO A 42 -15.86 -15.79 -30.42
N TYR A 43 -15.59 -14.57 -30.89
CA TYR A 43 -14.23 -14.08 -31.08
C TYR A 43 -14.02 -12.79 -30.30
N GLY A 44 -12.82 -12.62 -29.76
CA GLY A 44 -12.49 -11.51 -28.89
C GLY A 44 -11.23 -11.79 -28.08
N LEU A 45 -11.06 -11.05 -26.99
CA LEU A 45 -9.92 -11.21 -26.09
C LEU A 45 -10.26 -12.24 -25.02
N THR A 46 -9.39 -13.22 -24.80
CA THR A 46 -9.43 -14.05 -23.60
C THR A 46 -9.28 -13.16 -22.36
N ARG A 47 -9.69 -13.67 -21.20
CA ARG A 47 -9.48 -12.97 -19.91
C ARG A 47 -8.02 -12.54 -19.72
N ALA A 48 -7.07 -13.42 -20.04
CA ALA A 48 -5.64 -13.14 -19.91
C ALA A 48 -5.20 -12.01 -20.84
N GLU A 49 -5.62 -12.05 -22.11
CA GLU A 49 -5.29 -11.01 -23.09
C GLU A 49 -5.94 -9.66 -22.75
N TYR A 50 -7.21 -9.67 -22.33
CA TYR A 50 -7.92 -8.45 -21.92
C TYR A 50 -7.23 -7.77 -20.74
N LEU A 51 -6.84 -8.54 -19.72
CA LEU A 51 -6.09 -8.01 -18.58
C LEU A 51 -4.72 -7.47 -19.00
N ALA A 52 -4.01 -8.16 -19.88
CA ALA A 52 -2.71 -7.70 -20.39
C ALA A 52 -2.82 -6.40 -21.20
N VAL A 53 -3.83 -6.28 -22.07
CA VAL A 53 -4.07 -5.06 -22.86
C VAL A 53 -4.45 -3.88 -21.97
N ASN A 54 -5.35 -4.10 -21.01
CA ASN A 54 -5.73 -3.06 -20.05
C ASN A 54 -4.56 -2.65 -19.17
N GLU A 55 -3.79 -3.61 -18.66
CA GLU A 55 -2.60 -3.32 -17.87
C GLU A 55 -1.61 -2.47 -18.67
N ALA A 56 -1.30 -2.83 -19.91
CA ALA A 56 -0.39 -2.05 -20.76
C ALA A 56 -0.92 -0.63 -21.03
N ALA A 57 -2.22 -0.48 -21.34
CA ALA A 57 -2.85 0.81 -21.56
C ALA A 57 -2.86 1.68 -20.29
N ASP A 58 -3.14 1.08 -19.13
CA ASP A 58 -3.23 1.77 -17.86
C ASP A 58 -1.85 2.09 -17.25
N VAL A 59 -0.83 1.26 -17.50
CA VAL A 59 0.57 1.62 -17.24
C VAL A 59 0.95 2.85 -18.07
N ALA A 60 0.63 2.87 -19.36
CA ALA A 60 0.89 4.02 -20.24
C ALA A 60 0.12 5.27 -19.79
N ALA A 61 -1.09 5.11 -19.25
CA ALA A 61 -1.90 6.18 -18.67
C ALA A 61 -1.45 6.60 -17.25
N GLY A 62 -0.48 5.89 -16.65
CA GLY A 62 0.03 6.18 -15.31
C GLY A 62 -0.92 5.79 -14.17
N ALA A 63 -1.83 4.85 -14.39
CA ALA A 63 -2.76 4.38 -13.36
C ALA A 63 -1.98 3.78 -12.16
N GLY A 64 -2.36 4.21 -10.95
CA GLY A 64 -1.67 3.79 -9.73
C GLY A 64 -1.71 2.28 -9.48
N TRP A 65 -2.86 1.63 -9.73
CA TRP A 65 -2.99 0.18 -9.55
C TRP A 65 -2.08 -0.60 -10.50
N ALA A 66 -1.94 -0.16 -11.76
CA ALA A 66 -1.14 -0.84 -12.77
C ALA A 66 0.36 -0.69 -12.45
N ARG A 67 0.77 0.49 -12.02
CA ARG A 67 2.13 0.73 -11.48
C ARG A 67 2.42 -0.15 -10.26
N ALA A 68 1.47 -0.28 -9.34
CA ALA A 68 1.63 -1.12 -8.17
C ALA A 68 1.78 -2.61 -8.54
N ARG A 69 0.94 -3.13 -9.46
CA ARG A 69 1.08 -4.51 -9.99
C ARG A 69 2.45 -4.73 -10.62
N ALA A 70 2.88 -3.82 -11.51
CA ALA A 70 4.17 -3.93 -12.19
C ALA A 70 5.34 -3.96 -11.19
N LEU A 71 5.30 -3.14 -10.15
CA LEU A 71 6.33 -3.14 -9.10
C LEU A 71 6.37 -4.45 -8.30
N LEU A 72 5.21 -5.05 -7.99
CA LEU A 72 5.15 -6.36 -7.33
C LEU A 72 5.75 -7.45 -8.20
N ARG A 73 5.41 -7.49 -9.50
CA ARG A 73 6.02 -8.45 -10.44
C ARG A 73 7.54 -8.29 -10.50
N THR A 74 8.01 -7.06 -10.73
CA THR A 74 9.45 -6.75 -10.76
C THR A 74 10.15 -7.20 -9.48
N LEU A 75 9.54 -6.98 -8.30
CA LEU A 75 10.12 -7.36 -7.02
C LEU A 75 10.43 -8.87 -6.96
N PHE A 76 9.46 -9.70 -7.34
CA PHE A 76 9.59 -11.16 -7.25
C PHE A 76 10.37 -11.78 -8.41
N GLU A 77 10.30 -11.18 -9.61
CA GLU A 77 11.13 -11.58 -10.76
C GLU A 77 12.63 -11.41 -10.48
N HIS A 78 13.00 -10.39 -9.70
CA HIS A 78 14.40 -10.12 -9.34
C HIS A 78 14.77 -10.70 -7.97
N TRP A 79 13.88 -11.44 -7.33
CA TRP A 79 14.13 -11.99 -6.00
C TRP A 79 15.13 -13.15 -6.04
N PRO A 80 16.09 -13.22 -5.11
CA PRO A 80 17.01 -14.35 -5.01
C PRO A 80 16.26 -15.67 -4.77
N GLY A 81 16.50 -16.68 -5.61
CA GLY A 81 15.74 -17.93 -5.57
C GLY A 81 14.43 -17.87 -6.37
N MET A 82 14.46 -17.12 -7.48
CA MET A 82 13.35 -16.82 -8.41
C MET A 82 12.27 -17.91 -8.45
N PRO A 83 11.02 -17.57 -8.09
CA PRO A 83 9.89 -18.47 -8.34
C PRO A 83 9.75 -18.67 -9.86
N ALA A 84 9.27 -19.84 -10.27
CA ALA A 84 9.01 -20.15 -11.67
C ALA A 84 7.79 -19.38 -12.20
N ALA A 85 6.84 -19.06 -11.31
CA ALA A 85 5.67 -18.27 -11.60
C ALA A 85 5.36 -17.27 -10.47
N VAL A 86 4.98 -16.06 -10.86
CA VAL A 86 4.50 -14.99 -9.96
C VAL A 86 3.10 -14.59 -10.41
N GLU A 87 2.10 -14.87 -9.58
CA GLU A 87 0.74 -14.39 -9.80
C GLU A 87 0.43 -13.24 -8.86
N VAL A 88 0.21 -12.05 -9.42
CA VAL A 88 -0.26 -10.89 -8.65
C VAL A 88 -1.76 -10.77 -8.85
N GLY A 89 -2.50 -10.99 -7.77
CA GLY A 89 -3.95 -10.88 -7.74
C GLY A 89 -4.46 -9.47 -7.99
N ARG A 90 -5.74 -9.24 -7.69
CA ARG A 90 -6.39 -7.95 -7.95
C ARG A 90 -5.80 -6.85 -7.09
N VAL A 91 -5.41 -5.73 -7.71
CA VAL A 91 -4.86 -4.57 -7.00
C VAL A 91 -5.97 -3.63 -6.54
N ARG A 92 -6.03 -3.35 -5.24
CA ARG A 92 -7.05 -2.50 -4.59
C ARG A 92 -6.44 -1.26 -3.95
N SER A 93 -7.09 -0.12 -4.12
CA SER A 93 -6.70 1.10 -3.40
C SER A 93 -7.04 0.93 -1.91
N LEU A 94 -6.06 1.17 -1.03
CA LEU A 94 -6.27 1.21 0.42
C LEU A 94 -6.56 2.62 0.92
N GLY A 95 -6.12 3.63 0.18
CA GLY A 95 -6.32 5.04 0.54
C GLY A 95 -5.18 5.92 0.08
N GLU A 96 -5.38 7.21 0.30
CA GLU A 96 -4.43 8.27 -0.03
C GLU A 96 -4.09 9.05 1.24
N GLY A 97 -2.78 9.17 1.51
CA GLY A 97 -2.24 10.09 2.50
C GLY A 97 -1.65 11.33 1.84
N ILE A 98 -1.08 12.21 2.64
CA ILE A 98 -0.54 13.51 2.20
C ILE A 98 0.58 13.37 1.15
N SER A 99 1.36 12.28 1.20
CA SER A 99 2.54 12.12 0.35
C SER A 99 2.55 10.82 -0.45
N ARG A 100 1.63 9.90 -0.18
CA ARG A 100 1.60 8.58 -0.79
C ARG A 100 0.20 8.06 -0.96
N ARG A 101 0.02 7.23 -1.99
CA ARG A 101 -1.18 6.41 -2.18
C ARG A 101 -0.82 4.94 -1.98
N ALA A 102 -1.64 4.24 -1.22
CA ALA A 102 -1.41 2.85 -0.85
C ALA A 102 -2.29 1.91 -1.68
N TRP A 103 -1.69 0.83 -2.14
CA TRP A 103 -2.34 -0.21 -2.94
C TRP A 103 -2.06 -1.57 -2.34
N SER A 104 -3.04 -2.47 -2.29
CA SER A 104 -2.87 -3.83 -1.80
C SER A 104 -3.13 -4.85 -2.90
N ALA A 105 -2.39 -5.96 -2.86
CA ALA A 105 -2.66 -7.14 -3.65
C ALA A 105 -2.27 -8.40 -2.87
N TRP A 106 -2.87 -9.52 -3.22
CA TRP A 106 -2.36 -10.83 -2.85
C TRP A 106 -1.36 -11.29 -3.92
N VAL A 107 -0.27 -11.91 -3.51
CA VAL A 107 0.75 -12.46 -4.40
C VAL A 107 0.92 -13.95 -4.09
N ASP A 108 0.77 -14.78 -5.12
CA ASP A 108 1.04 -16.22 -5.07
C ASP A 108 2.33 -16.52 -5.83
N LEU A 109 3.23 -17.27 -5.20
CA LEU A 109 4.52 -17.66 -5.75
C LEU A 109 4.59 -19.18 -5.91
N ASP A 110 5.04 -19.68 -7.06
CA ASP A 110 5.25 -21.11 -7.30
C ASP A 110 6.63 -21.39 -7.94
N PRO A 111 7.53 -22.15 -7.28
CA PRO A 111 7.44 -22.55 -5.88
C PRO A 111 7.42 -21.32 -4.96
N ASP A 112 6.94 -21.46 -3.72
CA ASP A 112 6.94 -20.37 -2.74
C ASP A 112 8.22 -20.38 -1.89
N PRO A 113 9.28 -19.64 -2.28
CA PRO A 113 10.49 -19.59 -1.50
C PRO A 113 10.21 -18.91 -0.17
N ALA A 114 10.48 -19.62 0.93
CA ALA A 114 10.43 -19.09 2.29
C ALA A 114 9.04 -18.62 2.78
N GLY A 115 7.94 -19.07 2.16
CA GLY A 115 6.58 -18.73 2.58
C GLY A 115 6.25 -17.25 2.38
N MET A 116 6.65 -16.72 1.22
CA MET A 116 6.52 -15.33 0.82
C MET A 116 5.20 -15.06 0.10
N SER A 117 4.42 -16.07 -0.30
CA SER A 117 3.05 -15.82 -0.78
C SER A 117 2.22 -15.15 0.30
N GLY A 118 1.43 -14.16 -0.06
CA GLY A 118 0.63 -13.40 0.90
C GLY A 118 0.19 -12.03 0.43
N SER A 119 -0.31 -11.24 1.38
CA SER A 119 -0.70 -9.86 1.12
C SER A 119 0.52 -8.94 1.08
N TYR A 120 0.55 -8.06 0.09
CA TYR A 120 1.54 -7.00 -0.05
C TYR A 120 0.87 -5.65 -0.24
N VAL A 121 1.53 -4.60 0.26
CA VAL A 121 1.14 -3.21 0.10
C VAL A 121 2.23 -2.45 -0.66
N VAL A 122 1.82 -1.73 -1.69
CA VAL A 122 2.69 -0.83 -2.46
C VAL A 122 2.33 0.61 -2.15
N LEU A 123 3.32 1.35 -1.68
CA LEU A 123 3.21 2.76 -1.31
C LEU A 123 3.82 3.61 -2.41
N LEU A 124 2.96 4.13 -3.29
CA LEU A 124 3.37 4.98 -4.40
C LEU A 124 3.45 6.45 -3.97
N PRO A 125 4.54 7.16 -4.29
CA PRO A 125 4.65 8.59 -4.00
C PRO A 125 3.64 9.40 -4.83
N LEU A 126 3.02 10.40 -4.22
CA LEU A 126 2.23 11.39 -4.94
C LEU A 126 3.16 12.34 -5.72
N PRO A 127 2.74 12.83 -6.90
CA PRO A 127 3.50 13.83 -7.67
C PRO A 127 3.84 15.08 -6.85
N GLU A 128 2.95 15.48 -5.96
CA GLU A 128 3.04 16.70 -5.15
C GLU A 128 3.88 16.53 -3.87
N ALA A 129 4.31 15.31 -3.54
CA ALA A 129 5.06 15.10 -2.29
C ALA A 129 6.40 15.84 -2.31
N GLU A 130 6.77 16.44 -1.17
CA GLU A 130 7.99 17.24 -1.04
C GLU A 130 9.25 16.49 -1.48
N ARG A 131 10.28 17.19 -1.97
CA ARG A 131 11.55 16.54 -2.39
C ARG A 131 12.25 15.79 -1.26
N SER A 132 12.13 16.27 -0.02
CA SER A 132 12.72 15.61 1.15
C SER A 132 12.04 14.28 1.49
N PHE A 133 10.87 13.99 0.90
CA PHE A 133 10.12 12.76 1.12
C PHE A 133 10.93 11.52 0.68
N ASP A 134 11.70 11.60 -0.41
CA ASP A 134 12.41 10.44 -0.95
C ASP A 134 13.44 9.89 0.05
N ALA A 135 14.14 10.79 0.75
CA ALA A 135 15.03 10.40 1.83
C ALA A 135 14.26 9.74 2.98
N ARG A 136 13.08 10.26 3.34
CA ARG A 136 12.21 9.66 4.38
C ARG A 136 11.78 8.25 4.01
N VAL A 137 11.44 7.97 2.75
CA VAL A 137 11.07 6.62 2.30
C VAL A 137 12.26 5.64 2.45
N HIS A 138 13.48 6.06 2.09
CA HIS A 138 14.68 5.23 2.31
C HIS A 138 14.98 5.00 3.79
N TRP A 139 14.64 5.94 4.66
CA TRP A 139 14.76 5.76 6.11
C TRP A 139 13.70 4.81 6.66
N GLU A 140 12.45 4.96 6.21
CA GLU A 140 11.34 4.08 6.57
C GLU A 140 11.65 2.62 6.18
N ALA A 141 12.10 2.39 4.94
CA ALA A 141 12.51 1.06 4.49
C ALA A 141 13.57 0.43 5.41
N ARG A 142 14.64 1.17 5.73
CA ARG A 142 15.70 0.70 6.63
C ARG A 142 15.21 0.45 8.05
N LEU A 143 14.34 1.32 8.56
CA LEU A 143 13.75 1.17 9.88
C LEU A 143 12.91 -0.11 9.94
N LEU A 144 12.06 -0.37 8.94
CA LEU A 144 11.24 -1.59 8.89
C LEU A 144 12.11 -2.85 8.81
N VAL A 145 13.18 -2.86 8.01
CA VAL A 145 14.15 -3.97 7.97
C VAL A 145 14.75 -4.19 9.36
N ARG A 146 15.12 -3.14 10.08
CA ARG A 146 15.70 -3.27 11.42
C ARG A 146 14.70 -3.75 12.45
N LEU A 147 13.50 -3.16 12.48
CA LEU A 147 12.43 -3.55 13.40
C LEU A 147 12.01 -5.01 13.20
N ALA A 148 12.03 -5.52 11.96
CA ALA A 148 11.74 -6.91 11.67
C ALA A 148 12.74 -7.91 12.28
N THR A 149 13.92 -7.46 12.71
CA THR A 149 14.92 -8.29 13.40
C THR A 149 14.77 -8.30 14.91
N LEU A 150 13.87 -7.47 15.47
CA LEU A 150 13.64 -7.35 16.90
C LEU A 150 12.44 -8.20 17.31
N ASP A 151 12.53 -8.80 18.51
CA ASP A 151 11.40 -9.46 19.15
C ASP A 151 10.50 -8.41 19.83
N LEU A 152 9.58 -7.84 19.05
CA LEU A 152 8.68 -6.79 19.52
C LEU A 152 7.32 -7.39 19.88
N PRO A 153 6.64 -6.86 20.91
CA PRO A 153 5.26 -7.26 21.24
C PRO A 153 4.22 -6.70 20.24
N LEU A 154 4.66 -6.26 19.06
CA LEU A 154 3.86 -5.64 18.02
C LEU A 154 4.15 -6.31 16.68
N ARG A 155 3.09 -6.56 15.89
CA ARG A 155 3.25 -6.96 14.49
C ARG A 155 3.42 -5.71 13.64
N LEU A 156 4.52 -5.65 12.91
CA LEU A 156 4.87 -4.54 12.02
C LEU A 156 4.97 -5.07 10.59
N PRO A 157 4.65 -4.23 9.59
CA PRO A 157 4.90 -4.60 8.21
C PRO A 157 6.41 -4.77 8.01
N ARG A 158 6.81 -5.72 7.17
CA ARG A 158 8.20 -5.93 6.78
C ARG A 158 8.42 -5.25 5.44
N CYS A 159 9.54 -4.54 5.30
CA CYS A 159 9.96 -4.01 4.01
C CYS A 159 10.31 -5.18 3.08
N ALA A 160 9.49 -5.40 2.06
CA ALA A 160 9.73 -6.40 1.03
C ALA A 160 10.64 -5.84 -0.07
N GLY A 161 10.54 -4.55 -0.38
CA GLY A 161 11.40 -3.94 -1.38
C GLY A 161 11.28 -2.42 -1.46
N LEU A 162 12.29 -1.81 -2.09
CA LEU A 162 12.31 -0.40 -2.42
C LEU A 162 12.67 -0.28 -3.90
N LEU A 163 11.68 0.03 -4.74
CA LEU A 163 11.82 0.04 -6.19
C LEU A 163 11.56 1.42 -6.77
N PRO A 164 12.21 1.80 -7.89
CA PRO A 164 11.92 3.07 -8.54
C PRO A 164 10.52 3.06 -9.16
N SER A 165 9.79 4.16 -8.99
CA SER A 165 8.51 4.41 -9.66
C SER A 165 8.55 5.78 -10.31
N GLY A 166 9.00 5.81 -11.57
CA GLY A 166 9.48 7.03 -12.21
C GLY A 166 10.78 7.49 -11.55
N ASN A 167 10.85 8.77 -11.16
CA ASN A 167 12.05 9.36 -10.53
C ASN A 167 12.05 9.26 -8.99
N ARG A 168 11.08 8.57 -8.40
CA ARG A 168 10.88 8.53 -6.94
C ARG A 168 10.78 7.09 -6.44
N PRO A 169 11.23 6.80 -5.20
CA PRO A 169 11.14 5.46 -4.66
C PRO A 169 9.70 5.11 -4.26
N ALA A 170 9.28 3.88 -4.56
CA ALA A 170 8.09 3.25 -4.02
C ALA A 170 8.51 2.18 -3.00
N LEU A 171 7.87 2.21 -1.83
CA LEU A 171 8.08 1.24 -0.77
C LEU A 171 7.08 0.10 -0.93
N ILE A 172 7.56 -1.14 -0.89
CA ILE A 172 6.75 -2.34 -0.91
C ILE A 172 6.92 -3.03 0.43
N GLU A 173 5.82 -3.33 1.09
CA GLU A 173 5.78 -3.94 2.41
C GLU A 173 4.80 -5.11 2.47
N THR A 174 4.98 -6.00 3.45
CA THR A 174 4.01 -7.06 3.72
C THR A 174 2.72 -6.44 4.26
N GLY A 175 1.57 -6.91 3.77
CA GLY A 175 0.27 -6.58 4.33
C GLY A 175 0.11 -7.14 5.73
N LEU A 176 -0.50 -6.36 6.62
CA LEU A 176 -0.89 -6.83 7.94
C LEU A 176 -2.38 -7.17 7.94
N GLU A 177 -2.69 -8.39 8.39
CA GLU A 177 -4.06 -8.80 8.61
C GLU A 177 -4.63 -8.15 9.88
N GLY A 178 -5.84 -7.61 9.75
CA GLY A 178 -6.57 -7.02 10.86
C GLY A 178 -7.57 -5.98 10.38
N PHE A 179 -8.23 -5.35 11.36
CA PHE A 179 -9.14 -4.24 11.11
C PHE A 179 -8.56 -2.97 11.73
N PRO A 180 -8.66 -1.82 11.04
CA PRO A 180 -8.30 -0.53 11.63
C PRO A 180 -9.09 -0.30 12.93
N LEU A 181 -8.39 0.12 13.98
CA LEU A 181 -9.00 0.49 15.25
C LEU A 181 -9.70 1.85 15.10
N ASP A 182 -11.00 1.93 15.41
CA ASP A 182 -11.70 3.22 15.46
C ASP A 182 -11.45 3.86 16.82
N LEU A 183 -10.76 5.00 16.82
CA LEU A 183 -10.36 5.68 18.05
C LEU A 183 -11.52 6.44 18.72
N ARG A 184 -12.68 6.57 18.04
CA ARG A 184 -13.84 7.25 18.59
C ARG A 184 -14.54 6.37 19.63
N ALA A 185 -14.71 6.91 20.82
CA ALA A 185 -15.32 6.20 21.93
C ALA A 185 -16.71 5.64 21.56
N GLY A 186 -16.96 4.37 21.90
CA GLY A 186 -18.25 3.71 21.71
C GLY A 186 -18.52 3.12 20.31
N ARG A 187 -17.62 3.29 19.33
CA ARG A 187 -17.78 2.69 17.99
C ARG A 187 -17.42 1.21 17.93
N GLN A 188 -16.61 0.72 18.86
CA GLN A 188 -16.19 -0.68 18.97
C GLN A 188 -16.52 -1.21 20.37
N PRO A 189 -17.66 -1.91 20.53
CA PRO A 189 -18.05 -2.48 21.82
C PRO A 189 -17.00 -3.47 22.32
N GLY A 190 -16.64 -3.37 23.59
CA GLY A 190 -15.71 -4.33 24.23
C GLY A 190 -14.23 -4.05 24.00
N ILE A 191 -13.87 -2.97 23.31
CA ILE A 191 -12.49 -2.51 23.18
C ILE A 191 -12.42 -1.08 23.70
N ALA A 192 -11.42 -0.79 24.55
CA ALA A 192 -11.06 0.56 24.95
C ALA A 192 -9.92 1.06 24.05
N PRO A 193 -10.19 1.88 23.01
CA PRO A 193 -9.17 2.21 22.01
C PRO A 193 -7.95 2.93 22.61
N TRP A 194 -8.17 3.73 23.66
CA TRP A 194 -7.09 4.42 24.37
C TRP A 194 -6.14 3.46 25.11
N GLU A 195 -6.62 2.31 25.60
CA GLU A 195 -5.77 1.31 26.25
C GLU A 195 -4.86 0.64 25.22
N VAL A 196 -5.41 0.26 24.07
CA VAL A 196 -4.64 -0.32 22.95
C VAL A 196 -3.57 0.66 22.48
N VAL A 197 -3.94 1.92 22.26
CA VAL A 197 -2.99 2.97 21.86
C VAL A 197 -1.91 3.18 22.92
N ALA A 198 -2.26 3.18 24.21
CA ALA A 198 -1.29 3.33 25.29
C ALA A 198 -0.30 2.16 25.34
N GLN A 199 -0.76 0.93 25.15
CA GLN A 199 0.10 -0.26 25.09
C GLN A 199 1.05 -0.21 23.89
N VAL A 200 0.55 0.15 22.69
CA VAL A 200 1.37 0.32 21.49
C VAL A 200 2.41 1.42 21.70
N ALA A 201 2.02 2.57 22.23
CA ALA A 201 2.94 3.67 22.50
C ALA A 201 4.02 3.29 23.54
N ALA A 202 3.65 2.53 24.57
CA ALA A 202 4.59 2.02 25.56
C ALA A 202 5.61 1.07 24.91
N ALA A 203 5.16 0.14 24.05
CA ALA A 203 6.02 -0.77 23.32
C ALA A 203 6.99 -0.01 22.38
N VAL A 204 6.50 0.98 21.63
CA VAL A 204 7.35 1.83 20.78
C VAL A 204 8.40 2.58 21.61
N HIS A 205 8.01 3.13 22.76
CA HIS A 205 8.94 3.83 23.66
C HIS A 205 9.89 2.91 24.44
N ALA A 206 9.69 1.60 24.40
CA ALA A 206 10.57 0.60 24.99
C ALA A 206 11.65 0.14 23.99
N VAL A 207 11.52 0.45 22.70
CA VAL A 207 12.55 0.15 21.70
C VAL A 207 13.80 0.97 22.01
N ASP A 208 14.88 0.27 22.37
CA ASP A 208 16.16 0.91 22.62
C ASP A 208 16.76 1.44 21.32
N ARG A 209 17.13 2.72 21.33
CA ARG A 209 17.71 3.40 20.18
C ARG A 209 19.06 2.81 19.79
N GLU A 210 19.86 2.34 20.74
CA GLU A 210 21.17 1.75 20.44
C GLU A 210 21.01 0.48 19.61
N THR A 211 19.94 -0.28 19.87
CA THR A 211 19.60 -1.48 19.07
C THR A 211 19.22 -1.16 17.63
N LEU A 212 18.85 0.08 17.30
CA LEU A 212 18.50 0.49 15.94
C LEU A 212 19.70 0.85 15.06
N GLY A 213 20.90 1.05 15.65
CA GLY A 213 22.16 1.27 14.95
C GLY A 213 22.39 2.68 14.38
N ASP A 214 23.63 2.98 13.99
CA ASP A 214 24.08 4.32 13.55
C ASP A 214 23.61 4.74 12.14
N GLY A 215 22.82 3.89 11.48
CA GLY A 215 22.34 4.12 10.12
C GLY A 215 21.00 4.84 10.02
N LEU A 216 20.40 5.28 11.13
CA LEU A 216 19.12 6.00 11.12
C LEU A 216 19.33 7.47 11.51
N PRO A 217 18.65 8.42 10.83
CA PRO A 217 18.78 9.83 11.13
C PRO A 217 18.46 10.05 12.59
N ARG A 218 19.36 10.77 13.27
CA ARG A 218 19.10 11.18 14.64
C ARG A 218 17.94 12.17 14.59
N CYS A 219 16.73 11.73 14.93
CA CYS A 219 15.71 12.69 15.38
C CYS A 219 16.37 13.52 16.49
N PRO A 220 16.21 14.86 16.48
CA PRO A 220 16.65 15.68 17.59
C PRO A 220 16.02 15.07 18.85
N GLY A 221 16.86 14.39 19.63
CA GLY A 221 16.39 13.64 20.78
C GLY A 221 15.88 14.65 21.78
N HIS A 222 14.71 14.39 22.33
CA HIS A 222 14.26 15.11 23.52
C HIS A 222 14.90 14.45 24.72
N ALA A 223 15.40 15.24 25.67
CA ALA A 223 16.07 14.70 26.85
C ALA A 223 15.10 13.90 27.72
N THR A 224 13.80 14.19 27.62
CA THR A 224 12.74 13.45 28.32
C THR A 224 11.57 13.12 27.40
N ARG A 225 10.83 12.03 27.75
CA ARG A 225 9.55 11.68 27.09
C ARG A 225 8.54 12.83 27.14
N ARG A 226 8.57 13.63 28.21
CA ARG A 226 7.73 14.83 28.39
C ARG A 226 8.06 15.91 27.37
N GLU A 227 9.34 16.18 27.15
CA GLU A 227 9.78 17.16 26.14
C GLU A 227 9.37 16.74 24.72
N HIS A 228 9.45 15.45 24.40
CA HIS A 228 8.97 14.93 23.12
C HIS A 228 7.47 15.15 22.95
N ALA A 229 6.67 14.76 23.95
CA ALA A 229 5.22 14.97 23.91
C ALA A 229 4.86 16.45 23.78
N LEU A 230 5.53 17.33 24.52
CA LEU A 230 5.31 18.78 24.41
C LEU A 230 5.73 19.35 23.05
N ALA A 231 6.82 18.87 22.45
CA ALA A 231 7.23 19.26 21.12
C ALA A 231 6.23 18.82 20.04
N ALA A 232 5.69 17.60 20.15
CA ALA A 232 4.63 17.11 19.27
C ALA A 232 3.35 17.94 19.44
N LEU A 233 2.95 18.26 20.68
CA LEU A 233 1.77 19.09 20.95
C LEU A 233 1.92 20.53 20.44
N ARG A 234 3.14 21.09 20.42
CA ARG A 234 3.41 22.41 19.86
C ARG A 234 3.12 22.50 18.36
N ILE A 235 3.19 21.39 17.61
CA ILE A 235 2.78 21.36 16.20
C ILE A 235 1.29 21.69 16.05
N PHE A 236 0.49 21.35 17.07
CA PHE A 236 -0.95 21.63 17.11
C PHE A 236 -1.30 22.94 17.84
N ALA A 237 -0.35 23.56 18.55
CA ALA A 237 -0.54 24.84 19.22
C ALA A 237 -0.61 25.98 18.19
N GLY A 238 -1.83 26.27 17.72
CA GLY A 238 -2.11 27.20 16.63
C GLY A 238 -3.06 26.64 15.57
N ALA A 239 -3.40 25.35 15.65
CA ALA A 239 -4.47 24.77 14.83
C ALA A 239 -5.83 25.32 15.32
N PRO A 240 -6.73 25.74 14.41
CA PRO A 240 -8.06 26.22 14.80
C PRO A 240 -8.82 25.10 15.53
N GLU A 241 -9.57 25.47 16.59
CA GLU A 241 -10.37 24.58 17.45
C GLU A 241 -11.30 23.62 16.68
N THR A 242 -11.64 23.96 15.43
CA THR A 242 -12.48 23.13 14.55
C THR A 242 -11.85 21.79 14.16
N LEU A 243 -10.55 21.56 14.38
CA LEU A 243 -9.89 20.27 14.11
C LEU A 243 -10.00 19.27 15.28
N LEU A 244 -10.48 19.68 16.44
CA LEU A 244 -10.59 18.83 17.64
C LEU A 244 -12.04 18.41 17.97
N GLN A 245 -13.01 18.77 17.11
CA GLN A 245 -14.44 18.56 17.36
C GLN A 245 -15.17 17.65 16.34
N GLU A 246 -14.47 16.85 15.52
CA GLU A 246 -15.12 15.84 14.67
C GLU A 246 -15.04 14.41 15.23
#